data_AF-A0A0C2S6E8-F1
#
_entry.id   AF-A0A0C2S6E8-F1
#
_cell.length_a   1.000
_cell.length_b   1.000
_cell.length_c   1.000
_cell.angle_alpha   90.00
_cell.angle_beta   90.00
_cell.angle_gamma   90.00
#
_symmetry.space_group_name_H-M   'P 1'
#
loop_
_entity.id
_entity.type
_entity.pdbx_description
1 polymer ?
#
loop_
_entity_poly.entity_id
_entity_poly.type
_entity_poly.pdbx_seq_one_letter_code
_entity_poly.pdbx_strand_id
1 'polypeptide(L)'
;MFPTIARCSKASRRPLTSKRGNKDYYKGTRQAYLPGGLRTGAPGKHVVGGKAKYRLLDEKVRVFVAPPLERLNNSLLKPYVSLSVHLTAGEEKAVFGKFAGPRGLTPEHLLKVAQKQPLPPPSAIDGPDQAQSS
;
A
#
# COMPACT_ATOMS: atom_id res chain seq x y z
N MET A 1 14.46 -8.02 -29.52
CA MET A 1 13.46 -8.02 -30.62
C MET A 1 12.43 -6.93 -30.36
N PHE A 2 12.39 -5.89 -31.19
CA PHE A 2 11.54 -4.72 -30.95
C PHE A 2 10.12 -4.93 -31.48
N PRO A 3 9.07 -4.46 -30.77
CA PRO A 3 7.69 -4.61 -31.21
C PRO A 3 7.42 -3.72 -32.44
N THR A 4 7.24 -4.34 -33.61
CA THR A 4 6.98 -3.64 -34.88
C THR A 4 5.48 -3.59 -35.23
N ILE A 5 5.02 -2.44 -35.71
CA ILE A 5 3.70 -2.28 -36.32
C ILE A 5 3.82 -2.70 -37.79
N ALA A 6 2.91 -3.55 -38.26
CA ALA A 6 2.79 -3.84 -39.69
C ALA A 6 2.20 -2.60 -40.38
N ARG A 7 3.05 -1.65 -40.80
CA ARG A 7 2.68 -0.58 -41.73
C ARG A 7 3.13 -0.91 -43.16
N CYS A 8 4.30 -1.51 -43.32
CA CYS A 8 4.86 -1.94 -44.62
C CYS A 8 5.49 -3.36 -44.57
N SER A 9 5.17 -4.19 -43.58
CA SER A 9 5.70 -5.56 -43.42
C SER A 9 4.57 -6.55 -43.13
N LYS A 10 4.74 -7.81 -43.55
CA LYS A 10 3.68 -8.83 -43.58
C LYS A 10 3.06 -9.18 -42.20
N ALA A 11 3.80 -9.07 -41.09
CA ALA A 11 3.31 -9.48 -39.77
C ALA A 11 3.76 -8.54 -38.65
N SER A 12 2.82 -8.13 -37.78
CA SER A 12 3.13 -7.34 -36.58
C SER A 12 3.70 -8.22 -35.48
N ARG A 13 4.76 -7.75 -34.81
CA ARG A 13 5.37 -8.41 -33.64
C ARG A 13 4.93 -7.76 -32.31
N ARG A 14 3.85 -6.98 -32.32
CA ARG A 14 3.33 -6.35 -31.10
C ARG A 14 2.70 -7.40 -30.18
N PRO A 15 2.88 -7.30 -28.85
CA PRO A 15 2.23 -8.20 -27.92
C PRO A 15 0.72 -8.06 -28.02
N LEU A 16 0.00 -9.19 -28.01
CA LEU A 16 -1.45 -9.20 -28.03
C LEU A 16 -2.02 -8.53 -26.78
N THR A 17 -3.04 -7.68 -26.99
CA THR A 17 -3.85 -7.06 -25.94
C THR A 17 -5.15 -7.83 -25.78
N SER A 18 -5.83 -7.73 -24.63
CA SER A 18 -7.11 -8.40 -24.38
C SER A 18 -8.19 -8.10 -25.44
N LYS A 19 -8.12 -6.97 -26.14
CA LYS A 19 -9.07 -6.56 -27.19
C LYS A 19 -8.73 -7.06 -28.61
N ARG A 20 -7.60 -7.77 -28.81
CA ARG A 20 -7.10 -8.17 -30.14
C ARG A 20 -7.11 -9.69 -30.36
N GLY A 21 -7.56 -10.48 -29.39
CA GLY A 21 -7.68 -11.93 -29.51
C GLY A 21 -9.11 -12.37 -29.83
N ASN A 22 -9.30 -13.65 -30.15
CA ASN A 22 -10.60 -14.27 -30.37
C ASN A 22 -11.28 -14.68 -29.04
N LYS A 23 -12.46 -15.31 -29.10
CA LYS A 23 -13.30 -15.69 -27.95
C LYS A 23 -12.57 -16.42 -26.82
N ASP A 24 -11.62 -17.30 -27.15
CA ASP A 24 -10.90 -18.11 -26.15
C ASP A 24 -9.66 -17.40 -25.58
N TYR A 25 -9.32 -16.22 -26.08
CA TYR A 25 -8.15 -15.47 -25.62
C TYR A 25 -8.49 -14.62 -24.39
N TYR A 26 -8.07 -15.10 -23.23
CA TYR A 26 -8.13 -14.32 -21.98
C TYR A 26 -6.76 -13.78 -21.59
N LYS A 27 -6.68 -12.47 -21.32
CA LYS A 27 -5.49 -11.82 -20.76
C LYS A 27 -5.88 -10.93 -19.57
N GLY A 28 -5.32 -11.23 -18.41
CA GLY A 28 -5.56 -10.47 -17.18
C GLY A 28 -4.92 -9.07 -17.16
N THR A 29 -5.47 -8.18 -16.34
CA THR A 29 -5.08 -6.75 -16.24
C THR A 29 -4.27 -6.44 -14.97
N ARG A 30 -3.55 -7.43 -14.43
CA ARG A 30 -2.75 -7.30 -13.19
C ARG A 30 -3.54 -6.85 -11.95
N GLN A 31 -4.84 -7.15 -11.88
CA GLN A 31 -5.62 -6.89 -10.65
C GLN A 31 -5.04 -7.57 -9.41
N ALA A 32 -4.31 -8.68 -9.56
CA ALA A 32 -3.60 -9.38 -8.49
C ALA A 32 -2.29 -8.71 -8.02
N TYR A 33 -1.97 -7.49 -8.49
CA TYR A 33 -0.77 -6.74 -8.13
C TYR A 33 -1.15 -5.49 -7.34
N LEU A 34 -0.34 -5.14 -6.35
CA LEU A 34 -0.41 -3.82 -5.72
C LEU A 34 -0.07 -2.72 -6.74
N PRO A 35 -0.60 -1.50 -6.58
CA PRO A 35 -0.20 -0.35 -7.39
C PRO A 35 1.32 -0.20 -7.33
N GLY A 36 2.02 -0.37 -8.46
CA GLY A 36 3.48 -0.29 -8.55
C GLY A 36 4.25 -1.38 -7.79
N GLY A 37 3.59 -2.42 -7.28
CA GLY A 37 4.17 -3.31 -6.27
C GLY A 37 4.10 -4.80 -6.59
N LEU A 38 4.28 -5.57 -5.51
CA LEU A 38 4.36 -7.03 -5.53
C LEU A 38 3.00 -7.69 -5.88
N ARG A 39 3.08 -8.93 -6.33
CA ARG A 39 1.91 -9.77 -6.62
C ARG A 39 1.33 -10.31 -5.31
N THR A 40 0.06 -10.00 -5.03
CA THR A 40 -0.69 -10.45 -3.84
C THR A 40 -1.55 -11.69 -4.11
N GLY A 41 -1.74 -12.05 -5.37
CA GLY A 41 -2.51 -13.23 -5.77
C GLY A 41 -3.97 -12.90 -6.11
N ALA A 42 -4.75 -13.92 -6.47
CA ALA A 42 -6.16 -13.74 -6.82
C ALA A 42 -7.03 -13.65 -5.55
N PRO A 43 -8.08 -12.81 -5.54
CA PRO A 43 -8.96 -12.61 -4.38
C PRO A 43 -9.91 -13.80 -4.10
N GLY A 44 -9.86 -14.85 -4.93
CA GLY A 44 -10.78 -15.97 -4.87
C GLY A 44 -10.33 -17.14 -5.71
N LYS A 45 -11.21 -18.13 -5.86
CA LYS A 45 -10.96 -19.36 -6.61
C LYS A 45 -12.13 -19.68 -7.55
N HIS A 46 -11.82 -20.23 -8.72
CA HIS A 46 -12.84 -20.79 -9.61
C HIS A 46 -13.37 -22.10 -9.01
N VAL A 47 -14.69 -22.29 -9.05
CA VAL A 47 -15.36 -23.50 -8.54
C VAL A 47 -15.87 -24.31 -9.73
N VAL A 48 -15.42 -25.56 -9.82
CA VAL A 48 -15.87 -26.51 -10.84
C VAL A 48 -17.07 -27.26 -10.28
N GLY A 49 -18.24 -27.13 -10.90
CA GLY A 49 -19.48 -27.86 -10.53
C GLY A 49 -20.48 -27.11 -9.64
N GLY A 50 -20.13 -25.96 -9.07
CA GLY A 50 -21.06 -25.13 -8.29
C GLY A 50 -21.99 -24.25 -9.13
N LYS A 51 -23.06 -23.73 -8.48
CA LYS A 51 -23.93 -22.68 -9.04
C LYS A 51 -23.14 -21.38 -9.28
N ALA A 52 -22.33 -20.97 -8.31
CA ALA A 52 -21.37 -19.87 -8.47
C ALA A 52 -20.07 -20.40 -9.09
N LYS A 53 -19.66 -19.82 -10.23
CA LYS A 53 -18.43 -20.23 -10.97
C LYS A 53 -17.14 -19.67 -10.38
N TYR A 54 -17.24 -18.64 -9.55
CA TYR A 54 -16.12 -18.04 -8.82
C TYR A 54 -16.54 -17.72 -7.39
N ARG A 55 -15.69 -18.08 -6.42
CA ARG A 55 -15.89 -17.81 -4.99
C ARG A 55 -14.83 -16.82 -4.52
N LEU A 56 -15.28 -15.69 -3.99
CA LEU A 56 -14.42 -14.72 -3.30
C LEU A 56 -14.03 -15.27 -1.92
N LEU A 57 -12.80 -14.98 -1.52
CA LEU A 57 -12.25 -15.33 -0.21
C LEU A 57 -11.88 -14.02 0.48
N ASP A 58 -12.68 -13.59 1.45
CA ASP A 58 -12.53 -12.27 2.08
C ASP A 58 -11.14 -12.07 2.71
N GLU A 59 -10.53 -13.15 3.22
CA GLU A 59 -9.15 -13.17 3.72
C GLU A 59 -8.09 -12.75 2.68
N LYS A 60 -8.39 -12.92 1.39
CA LYS A 60 -7.49 -12.57 0.26
C LYS A 60 -7.89 -11.29 -0.43
N VAL A 61 -9.03 -10.72 -0.08
CA VAL A 61 -9.47 -9.43 -0.61
C VAL A 61 -8.64 -8.35 0.07
N ARG A 62 -8.15 -7.41 -0.73
CA ARG A 62 -7.35 -6.30 -0.21
C ARG A 62 -8.28 -5.28 0.43
N VAL A 63 -7.92 -4.86 1.63
CA VAL A 63 -8.60 -3.81 2.37
C VAL A 63 -7.62 -2.65 2.56
N PHE A 64 -8.05 -1.44 2.21
CA PHE A 64 -7.31 -0.22 2.49
C PHE A 64 -7.89 0.41 3.75
N VAL A 65 -7.15 0.30 4.85
CA VAL A 65 -7.56 0.86 6.14
C VAL A 65 -7.20 2.33 6.18
N ALA A 66 -8.21 3.18 6.29
CA ALA A 66 -8.04 4.62 6.49
C ALA A 66 -8.34 4.99 7.95
N PRO A 67 -7.67 6.00 8.51
CA PRO A 67 -8.06 6.56 9.79
C PRO A 67 -9.48 7.15 9.76
N PRO A 68 -10.15 7.31 10.93
CA PRO A 68 -11.45 7.97 11.01
C PRO A 68 -11.43 9.37 10.39
N LEU A 69 -12.51 9.75 9.71
CA LEU A 69 -12.61 11.02 8.99
C LEU A 69 -12.39 12.24 9.87
N GLU A 70 -12.87 12.20 11.12
CA GLU A 70 -12.67 13.27 12.10
C GLU A 70 -11.18 13.54 12.36
N ARG A 71 -10.37 12.48 12.48
CA ARG A 71 -8.91 12.62 12.66
C ARG A 71 -8.23 13.18 11.42
N LEU A 72 -8.69 12.80 10.23
CA LEU A 72 -8.16 13.32 8.97
C LEU A 72 -8.47 14.82 8.81
N ASN A 73 -9.72 15.22 9.10
CA ASN A 73 -10.16 16.61 8.98
C ASN A 73 -9.52 17.53 10.03
N ASN A 74 -9.25 17.02 11.23
CA ASN A 74 -8.58 17.77 12.29
C ASN A 74 -7.04 17.73 12.20
N SER A 75 -6.48 17.02 11.22
CA SER A 75 -5.03 16.94 11.07
C SER A 75 -4.47 18.25 10.52
N LEU A 76 -3.41 18.75 11.16
CA LEU A 76 -2.67 19.93 10.69
C LEU A 76 -1.75 19.63 9.50
N LEU A 77 -1.52 18.34 9.21
CA LEU A 77 -0.60 17.88 8.18
C LEU A 77 -1.24 18.05 6.80
N LYS A 78 -0.50 18.70 5.89
CA LYS A 78 -0.90 18.90 4.50
C LYS A 78 0.03 18.12 3.56
N PRO A 79 -0.42 17.79 2.34
CA PRO A 79 0.43 17.12 1.35
C PRO A 79 1.60 17.97 0.86
N TYR A 80 1.58 19.28 1.13
CA TYR A 80 2.61 20.24 0.72
C TYR A 80 3.15 21.01 1.92
N VAL A 81 4.40 21.45 1.80
CA VAL A 81 5.10 22.25 2.81
C VAL A 81 5.33 23.66 2.26
N SER A 82 5.40 24.66 3.15
CA SER A 82 5.74 26.03 2.75
C SER A 82 7.18 26.12 2.26
N LEU A 83 7.41 26.85 1.15
CA LEU A 83 8.75 27.10 0.62
C LEU A 83 9.62 27.98 1.52
N SER A 84 8.99 28.76 2.40
CA SER A 84 9.69 29.67 3.33
C SER A 84 10.24 28.99 4.57
N VAL A 85 9.91 27.72 4.80
CA VAL A 85 10.34 26.97 5.98
C VAL A 85 11.59 26.16 5.62
N HIS A 86 12.71 26.51 6.24
CA HIS A 86 13.96 25.76 6.14
C HIS A 86 14.21 25.00 7.44
N LEU A 87 14.65 23.74 7.32
CA LEU A 87 15.05 22.95 8.48
C LEU A 87 16.33 23.52 9.07
N THR A 88 16.42 23.57 10.38
CA THR A 88 17.69 23.86 11.06
C THR A 88 18.63 22.65 10.94
N ALA A 89 19.95 22.87 11.02
CA ALA A 89 20.93 21.79 10.94
C ALA A 89 20.73 20.68 12.01
N GLY A 90 20.14 21.03 13.15
CA GLY A 90 19.75 20.07 14.19
C GLY A 90 18.54 19.22 13.79
N GLU A 91 17.54 19.84 13.17
CA GLU A 91 16.32 19.16 12.68
C GLU A 91 16.62 18.28 11.46
N GLU A 92 17.44 18.73 10.51
CA GLU A 92 17.88 17.90 9.38
C GLU A 92 18.56 16.62 9.88
N LYS A 93 19.44 16.76 10.88
CA LYS A 93 20.12 15.63 11.52
C LYS A 93 19.18 14.71 12.30
N ALA A 94 18.04 15.22 12.76
CA ALA A 94 16.99 14.45 13.43
C ALA A 94 16.11 13.69 12.42
N VAL A 95 15.73 14.31 11.30
CA VAL A 95 14.94 13.70 10.22
C VAL A 95 15.70 12.54 9.57
N PHE A 96 17.00 12.73 9.32
CA PHE A 96 17.87 11.67 8.80
C PHE A 96 18.41 10.74 9.90
N GLY A 97 17.91 10.87 11.14
CA GLY A 97 18.18 10.05 12.31
C GLY A 97 19.53 9.34 12.24
N LYS A 98 20.59 9.95 12.79
CA LYS A 98 21.84 9.20 13.01
C LYS A 98 21.51 8.01 13.91
N PHE A 99 21.29 6.84 13.33
CA PHE A 99 21.34 5.60 14.07
C PHE A 99 22.69 5.59 14.78
N ALA A 100 22.66 5.46 16.11
CA ALA A 100 23.86 5.62 16.93
C ALA A 100 24.96 4.59 16.60
N GLY A 101 24.68 3.60 15.75
CA GLY A 101 25.66 2.67 15.22
C GLY A 101 25.41 2.27 13.75
N PRO A 102 26.40 1.62 13.12
CA PRO A 102 26.35 1.19 11.71
C PRO A 102 25.27 0.13 11.40
N ARG A 103 24.60 -0.41 12.42
CA ARG A 103 23.56 -1.45 12.29
C ARG A 103 22.13 -0.92 12.19
N GLY A 104 21.92 0.39 12.13
CA GLY A 104 20.58 0.97 11.98
C GLY A 104 19.73 0.88 13.26
N LEU A 105 18.44 0.51 13.11
CA LEU A 105 17.51 0.30 14.23
C LEU A 105 17.88 -0.97 15.01
N THR A 106 18.59 -0.80 16.13
CA THR A 106 18.88 -1.90 17.07
C THR A 106 17.80 -2.00 18.16
N PRO A 107 17.57 -3.20 18.73
CA PRO A 107 16.64 -3.37 19.85
C PRO A 107 17.04 -2.50 21.06
N GLU A 108 18.33 -2.32 21.33
CA GLU A 108 18.83 -1.42 22.37
C GLU A 108 18.46 0.05 22.14
N HIS A 109 18.46 0.50 20.87
CA HIS A 109 18.05 1.86 20.53
C HIS A 109 16.56 2.06 20.79
N LEU A 110 15.72 1.10 20.39
CA LEU A 110 14.28 1.15 20.66
C LEU A 110 13.98 1.13 22.16
N LEU A 111 14.71 0.30 22.93
CA LEU A 111 14.59 0.25 24.39
C LEU A 111 14.95 1.60 25.03
N LYS A 112 16.05 2.24 24.60
CA LYS A 112 16.43 3.58 25.08
C LYS A 112 15.40 4.66 24.75
N VAL A 113 14.78 4.61 23.57
CA VAL A 113 13.71 5.54 23.19
C VAL A 113 12.47 5.30 24.06
N ALA A 114 12.09 4.02 24.25
CA ALA A 114 10.96 3.65 25.09
C ALA A 114 11.15 4.03 26.58
N GLN A 115 12.38 3.95 27.11
CA GLN A 115 12.68 4.41 28.48
C GLN A 115 12.63 5.93 28.63
N LYS A 116 12.92 6.69 27.56
CA LYS A 116 12.90 8.15 27.58
C LYS A 116 11.49 8.71 27.44
N GLN A 117 10.60 8.01 26.74
CA GLN A 117 9.21 8.43 26.60
C GLN A 117 8.41 7.86 27.76
N PRO A 118 7.80 8.69 28.63
CA PRO A 118 6.83 8.18 29.58
C PRO A 118 5.70 7.52 28.80
N LEU A 119 5.29 6.32 29.22
CA LEU A 119 4.17 5.61 28.60
C LEU A 119 2.96 6.56 28.58
N PRO A 120 2.28 6.71 27.42
CA PRO A 120 1.04 7.46 27.41
C PRO A 120 0.06 6.79 28.39
N PRO A 121 -0.76 7.56 29.11
CA PRO A 121 -1.73 7.00 30.05
C PRO A 121 -2.65 6.03 29.30
N PRO A 122 -3.08 4.92 29.95
CA PRO A 122 -3.85 3.86 29.30
C PRO A 122 -5.15 4.36 28.63
N SER A 123 -5.69 5.49 29.11
CA SER A 123 -6.85 6.17 28.52
C SER A 123 -6.65 6.74 27.11
N ALA A 124 -5.41 6.78 26.60
CA ALA A 124 -5.11 7.25 25.23
C ALA A 124 -5.05 6.12 24.20
N ILE A 125 -5.08 4.85 24.65
CA ILE A 125 -4.95 3.66 23.79
C ILE A 125 -6.34 3.13 23.40
N ASP A 126 -7.33 3.30 24.27
CA ASP A 126 -8.72 2.99 23.96
C ASP A 126 -9.35 4.15 23.18
N GLY A 127 -9.58 3.94 21.88
CA GLY A 127 -10.46 4.81 21.09
C GLY A 127 -11.90 4.76 21.62
N PRO A 128 -12.76 5.72 21.23
CA PRO A 128 -14.13 5.84 21.72
C PRO A 128 -15.09 4.77 21.15
N ASP A 129 -14.70 3.50 21.13
CA ASP A 129 -15.48 2.40 20.53
C ASP A 129 -16.42 1.70 21.55
N GLN A 130 -16.53 2.19 22.79
CA GLN A 130 -17.44 1.62 23.81
C GLN A 130 -18.75 2.39 24.04
N ALA A 131 -19.03 3.44 23.26
CA ALA A 131 -20.24 4.23 23.43
C ALA A 131 -21.21 4.02 22.26
N GLN A 132 -21.83 2.84 22.13
CA GLN A 132 -23.17 2.62 21.55
C GLN A 132 -23.51 1.12 21.45
N SER A 133 -23.96 0.56 22.58
CA SER A 133 -24.87 -0.59 22.57
C SER A 133 -25.99 -0.28 23.56
N SER A 134 -27.13 0.16 23.05
CA SER A 134 -28.39 0.34 23.75
C SER A 134 -29.50 0.10 22.74
#